data_AF-A0A8C5UDM5-F1
#
_entry.id   AF-A0A8C5UDM5-F1
#
_cell.length_a   1.000
_cell.length_b   1.000
_cell.length_c   1.000
_cell.angle_alpha   90.00
_cell.angle_beta   90.00
_cell.angle_gamma   90.00
#
_symmetry.space_group_name_H-M   'P 1'
#
loop_
_entity.id
_entity.type
_entity.pdbx_description
1 polymer ?
#
loop_
_entity_poly.entity_id
_entity_poly.type
_entity_poly.pdbx_seq_one_letter_code
_entity_poly.pdbx_strand_id
1 'polypeptide(L)'
;MEEEIQRLEERCNNLMMEKFGRLVDFEAVQAHCVNIPVEEMKVRIMQKEYEHFMELKQWEERIVVLQHQLTKLTRENTSKLHQMNKFCLEKHQLETELESLTTEQVRLLATAVLTESQLGQNRCVGKEELIFFSRKGGSSKPPLKLTVAAVMPGSAKLTSLAIQGFSCKGLYLLFLSKYDCSNRYGIKTCK
;
A
#
# COMPACT_ATOMS: atom_id res chain seq x y z
N MET A 1 53.76 -69.50 17.21
CA MET A 1 52.72 -68.53 17.65
C MET A 1 52.63 -68.53 19.18
N GLU A 2 52.44 -69.67 19.83
CA GLU A 2 52.34 -69.76 21.30
C GLU A 2 53.60 -69.29 22.03
N GLU A 3 54.79 -69.65 21.56
CA GLU A 3 56.07 -69.19 22.15
C GLU A 3 56.31 -67.67 22.03
N GLU A 4 55.66 -67.02 21.08
CA GLU A 4 55.78 -65.58 20.87
C GLU A 4 54.80 -64.82 21.76
N ILE A 5 53.61 -65.39 21.98
CA ILE A 5 52.63 -64.91 22.95
C ILE A 5 53.22 -64.97 24.36
N GLN A 6 53.81 -66.11 24.76
CA GLN A 6 54.44 -66.26 26.09
C GLN A 6 55.57 -65.26 26.33
N ARG A 7 56.44 -65.05 25.33
CA ARG A 7 57.52 -64.04 25.41
C ARG A 7 56.98 -62.61 25.55
N LEU A 8 55.88 -62.30 24.87
CA LEU A 8 55.24 -60.98 24.98
C LEU A 8 54.53 -60.80 26.32
N GLU A 9 53.92 -61.86 26.87
CA GLU A 9 53.28 -61.86 28.19
C GLU A 9 54.32 -61.65 29.30
N GLU A 10 55.45 -62.36 29.27
CA GLU A 10 56.56 -62.15 30.22
C GLU A 10 57.12 -60.73 30.14
N ARG A 11 57.32 -60.21 28.93
CA ARG A 11 57.76 -58.83 28.72
C ARG A 11 56.75 -57.82 29.28
N CYS A 12 55.45 -58.07 29.09
CA CYS A 12 54.39 -57.25 29.63
C CYS A 12 54.40 -57.25 31.17
N ASN A 13 54.50 -58.43 31.77
CA ASN A 13 54.58 -58.60 33.23
C ASN A 13 55.79 -57.88 33.83
N ASN A 14 56.95 -57.96 33.19
CA ASN A 14 58.15 -57.25 33.62
C ASN A 14 57.98 -55.73 33.56
N LEU A 15 57.38 -55.21 32.47
CA LEU A 15 57.08 -53.79 32.34
C LEU A 15 56.06 -53.31 33.37
N MET A 16 55.04 -54.13 33.69
CA MET A 16 54.07 -53.81 34.73
C MET A 16 54.72 -53.72 36.11
N MET A 17 55.61 -54.65 36.44
CA MET A 17 56.37 -54.63 37.68
C MET A 17 57.31 -53.42 37.74
N GLU A 18 57.95 -53.04 36.64
CA GLU A 18 58.85 -51.87 36.59
C GLU A 18 58.10 -50.55 36.75
N LYS A 19 56.92 -50.42 36.12
CA LYS A 19 56.13 -49.19 36.14
C LYS A 19 55.27 -49.02 37.39
N PHE A 20 54.66 -50.10 37.87
CA PHE A 20 53.64 -50.06 38.92
C PHE A 20 54.06 -50.79 40.20
N GLY A 21 55.17 -51.52 40.20
CA GLY A 21 55.64 -52.31 41.35
C GLY A 21 54.79 -53.55 41.65
N ARG A 22 53.77 -53.83 40.84
CA ARG A 22 52.84 -54.96 40.97
C ARG A 22 52.27 -55.34 39.61
N LEU A 23 51.79 -56.57 39.47
CA LEU A 23 50.97 -56.95 38.33
C LEU A 23 49.64 -56.21 38.40
N VAL A 24 49.24 -55.62 37.28
CA VAL A 24 48.01 -54.83 37.16
C VAL A 24 47.09 -55.55 36.18
N ASP A 25 45.84 -55.72 36.57
CA ASP A 25 44.80 -56.15 35.63
C ASP A 25 44.53 -55.03 34.63
N PHE A 26 45.17 -55.15 33.46
CA PHE A 26 45.06 -54.16 32.39
C PHE A 26 43.65 -54.08 31.81
N GLU A 27 42.89 -55.18 31.82
CA GLU A 27 41.53 -55.22 31.28
C GLU A 27 40.57 -54.48 32.21
N ALA A 28 40.69 -54.70 33.52
CA ALA A 28 39.94 -53.93 34.51
C ALA A 28 40.31 -52.43 34.48
N VAL A 29 41.60 -52.10 34.36
CA VAL A 29 42.04 -50.70 34.25
C VAL A 29 41.56 -50.07 32.95
N GLN A 30 41.65 -50.76 31.81
CA GLN A 30 41.16 -50.28 30.52
C GLN A 30 39.65 -50.05 30.51
N ALA A 31 38.88 -50.94 31.16
CA ALA A 31 37.43 -50.78 31.33
C ALA A 31 37.07 -49.52 32.15
N HIS A 32 37.90 -49.15 33.13
CA HIS A 32 37.73 -47.92 33.93
C HIS A 32 38.40 -46.69 33.30
N CYS A 33 39.31 -46.88 32.33
CA CYS A 33 39.96 -45.82 31.56
C CYS A 33 39.13 -45.30 30.39
N VAL A 34 37.95 -45.89 30.11
CA VAL A 34 36.92 -45.20 29.32
C VAL A 34 36.62 -43.91 30.07
N ASN A 35 36.93 -42.77 29.45
CA ASN A 35 36.87 -41.46 30.09
C ASN A 35 35.40 -41.10 30.39
N ILE A 36 34.90 -41.53 31.55
CA ILE A 36 33.51 -41.37 32.02
C ILE A 36 33.00 -39.93 31.79
N PRO A 37 33.77 -38.86 32.10
CA PRO A 37 33.39 -37.49 31.79
C PRO A 37 33.09 -37.22 30.30
N VAL A 38 33.82 -37.83 29.38
CA VAL A 38 33.63 -37.66 27.94
C VAL A 38 32.37 -38.38 27.48
N GLU A 39 32.10 -39.58 27.99
CA GLU A 39 30.89 -40.32 27.63
C GLU A 39 29.62 -39.64 28.18
N GLU A 40 29.66 -39.16 29.43
CA GLU A 40 28.61 -38.32 29.99
C GLU A 40 28.41 -37.01 29.20
N MET A 41 29.48 -36.43 28.67
CA MET A 41 29.38 -35.25 27.81
C MET A 41 28.69 -35.58 26.48
N LYS A 42 29.00 -36.72 25.85
CA LYS A 42 28.32 -37.16 24.62
C LYS A 42 26.83 -37.34 24.84
N VAL A 43 26.44 -38.01 25.93
CA VAL A 43 25.02 -38.19 26.29
C VAL A 43 24.33 -36.83 26.46
N ARG A 44 24.96 -35.88 27.15
CA ARG A 44 24.42 -34.52 27.32
C ARG A 44 24.30 -33.75 26.00
N ILE A 45 25.26 -33.90 25.10
CA ILE A 45 25.20 -33.30 23.76
C ILE A 45 24.01 -33.87 22.98
N MET A 46 23.88 -35.20 22.93
CA MET A 46 22.78 -35.86 22.22
C MET A 46 21.41 -35.44 22.77
N GLN A 47 21.28 -35.31 24.09
CA GLN A 47 20.03 -34.85 24.70
C GLN A 47 19.68 -33.42 24.27
N LYS A 48 20.66 -32.49 24.30
CA LYS A 48 20.45 -31.11 23.85
C LYS A 48 20.14 -31.03 22.35
N GLU A 49 20.84 -31.80 21.53
CA GLU A 49 20.57 -31.86 20.09
C GLU A 49 19.14 -32.31 19.82
N TYR A 50 18.63 -33.29 20.59
CA TYR A 50 17.24 -33.74 20.48
C TYR A 50 16.25 -32.65 20.92
N GLU A 51 16.51 -31.97 22.03
CA GLU A 51 15.67 -30.85 22.51
C GLU A 51 15.60 -29.74 21.45
N HIS A 52 16.75 -29.33 20.90
CA HIS A 52 16.81 -28.33 19.84
C HIS A 52 16.11 -28.78 18.55
N PHE A 53 16.24 -30.05 18.18
CA PHE A 53 15.52 -30.61 17.04
C PHE A 53 13.99 -30.51 17.22
N MET A 54 13.50 -30.82 18.42
CA MET A 54 12.07 -30.70 18.73
C MET A 54 11.58 -29.26 18.69
N GLU A 55 12.37 -28.31 19.20
CA GLU A 55 12.07 -26.88 19.11
C GLU A 55 12.02 -26.41 17.66
N LEU A 56 13.02 -26.76 16.85
CA LEU A 56 13.07 -26.41 15.44
C LEU A 56 11.85 -26.93 14.68
N LYS A 57 11.46 -28.20 14.93
CA LYS A 57 10.27 -28.78 14.32
C LYS A 57 8.99 -28.00 14.67
N GLN A 58 8.82 -27.58 15.92
CA GLN A 58 7.67 -26.77 16.33
C GLN A 58 7.68 -25.39 15.65
N TRP A 59 8.86 -24.78 15.50
CA TRP A 59 8.99 -23.51 14.80
C TRP A 59 8.68 -23.63 13.31
N GLU A 60 9.14 -24.69 12.65
CA GLU A 60 8.83 -24.98 11.25
C GLU A 60 7.32 -25.15 11.04
N GLU A 61 6.65 -25.93 11.89
CA GLU A 61 5.19 -26.11 11.83
C GLU A 61 4.45 -24.77 12.00
N ARG A 62 4.88 -23.92 12.94
CA ARG A 62 4.30 -22.58 13.12
C ARG A 62 4.52 -21.68 11.91
N ILE A 63 5.71 -21.70 11.32
CA ILE A 63 6.03 -20.92 10.12
C ILE A 63 5.11 -21.32 8.97
N VAL A 64 4.92 -22.61 8.73
CA VAL A 64 4.03 -23.10 7.65
C VAL A 64 2.59 -22.64 7.87
N VAL A 65 2.08 -22.73 9.10
CA VAL A 65 0.73 -22.26 9.44
C VAL A 65 0.59 -20.75 9.18
N LEU A 66 1.55 -19.95 9.63
CA LEU A 66 1.53 -18.49 9.44
C LEU A 66 1.65 -18.10 7.96
N GLN A 67 2.51 -18.77 7.19
CA GLN A 67 2.64 -18.56 5.74
C GLN A 67 1.33 -18.87 5.02
N HIS A 68 0.65 -19.95 5.40
CA HIS A 68 -0.65 -20.30 4.83
C HIS A 68 -1.71 -19.23 5.14
N GLN A 69 -1.79 -18.78 6.40
CA GLN A 69 -2.71 -17.71 6.80
C GLN A 69 -2.44 -16.40 6.06
N LEU A 70 -1.16 -16.01 5.96
CA LEU A 70 -0.75 -14.81 5.23
C LEU A 70 -1.14 -14.90 3.76
N THR A 71 -0.89 -16.03 3.11
CA THR A 71 -1.24 -16.26 1.71
C THR A 71 -2.75 -16.17 1.49
N LYS A 72 -3.56 -16.78 2.39
CA LYS A 72 -5.02 -16.71 2.35
C LYS A 72 -5.50 -15.27 2.46
N LEU A 73 -5.05 -14.54 3.48
CA LEU A 73 -5.44 -13.14 3.70
C LEU A 73 -5.00 -12.24 2.54
N THR A 74 -3.80 -12.46 1.99
CA THR A 74 -3.29 -11.69 0.85
C THR A 74 -4.16 -11.92 -0.39
N ARG A 75 -4.56 -13.17 -0.65
CA ARG A 75 -5.45 -13.51 -1.77
C ARG A 75 -6.84 -12.89 -1.61
N GLU A 76 -7.42 -12.97 -0.41
CA GLU A 76 -8.72 -12.35 -0.11
C GLU A 76 -8.67 -10.83 -0.26
N ASN A 77 -7.61 -10.19 0.24
CA ASN A 77 -7.43 -8.74 0.14
C ASN A 77 -7.25 -8.30 -1.32
N THR A 78 -6.42 -9.00 -2.08
CA THR A 78 -6.23 -8.74 -3.52
C THR A 78 -7.53 -8.89 -4.30
N SER A 79 -8.35 -9.90 -3.99
CA SER A 79 -9.68 -10.08 -4.59
C SER A 79 -10.62 -8.91 -4.28
N LYS A 80 -10.65 -8.46 -3.02
CA LYS A 80 -11.45 -7.28 -2.61
C LYS A 80 -10.98 -6.00 -3.30
N LEU A 81 -9.68 -5.79 -3.41
CA LEU A 81 -9.10 -4.65 -4.14
C LEU A 81 -9.52 -4.67 -5.62
N HIS A 82 -9.53 -5.84 -6.25
CA HIS A 82 -9.96 -5.98 -7.64
C HIS A 82 -11.46 -5.65 -7.80
N GLN A 83 -12.30 -6.14 -6.89
CA GLN A 83 -13.73 -5.78 -6.86
C GLN A 83 -13.95 -4.29 -6.64
N MET A 84 -13.21 -3.68 -5.72
CA MET A 84 -13.27 -2.24 -5.45
C MET A 84 -12.84 -1.41 -6.65
N ASN A 85 -11.80 -1.85 -7.38
CA ASN A 85 -11.37 -1.19 -8.60
C ASN A 85 -12.48 -1.23 -9.67
N LYS A 86 -13.10 -2.40 -9.86
CA LYS A 86 -14.25 -2.54 -10.76
C LYS A 86 -15.38 -1.57 -10.40
N PHE A 87 -15.78 -1.51 -9.13
CA PHE A 87 -16.82 -0.56 -8.69
C PHE A 87 -16.41 0.90 -8.86
N CYS A 88 -15.14 1.23 -8.69
CA CYS A 88 -14.63 2.57 -8.92
C CYS A 88 -14.77 2.98 -10.41
N LEU A 89 -14.44 2.06 -11.32
CA LEU A 89 -14.59 2.29 -12.76
C LEU A 89 -16.07 2.47 -13.15
N GLU A 90 -16.95 1.60 -12.66
CA GLU A 90 -18.39 1.71 -12.91
C GLU A 90 -18.96 3.02 -12.36
N LYS A 91 -18.57 3.40 -11.14
CA LYS A 91 -18.97 4.68 -10.55
C LYS A 91 -18.51 5.86 -11.42
N HIS A 92 -17.26 5.85 -11.86
CA HIS A 92 -16.72 6.93 -12.67
C HIS A 92 -17.44 7.06 -14.03
N GLN A 93 -17.79 5.93 -14.64
CA GLN A 93 -18.60 5.91 -15.88
C GLN A 93 -19.97 6.57 -15.64
N LEU A 94 -20.67 6.18 -14.57
CA LEU A 94 -21.97 6.75 -14.23
C LEU A 94 -21.88 8.25 -13.89
N GLU A 95 -20.84 8.67 -13.18
CA GLU A 95 -20.58 10.09 -12.89
C GLU A 95 -20.37 10.88 -14.19
N THR A 96 -19.60 10.34 -15.12
CA THR A 96 -19.34 10.97 -16.43
C THR A 96 -20.62 11.06 -17.28
N GLU A 97 -21.45 10.01 -17.29
CA GLU A 97 -22.74 10.02 -17.95
C GLU A 97 -23.67 11.08 -17.36
N LEU A 98 -23.72 11.19 -16.03
CA LEU A 98 -24.51 12.21 -15.34
C LEU A 98 -24.03 13.63 -15.63
N GLU A 99 -22.71 13.86 -15.66
CA GLU A 99 -22.11 15.12 -16.09
C GLU A 99 -22.50 15.47 -17.55
N SER A 100 -22.50 14.50 -18.45
CA SER A 100 -22.91 14.72 -19.85
C SER A 100 -24.39 15.10 -19.98
N LEU A 101 -25.27 14.46 -19.21
CA LEU A 101 -26.71 14.75 -19.23
C LEU A 101 -27.03 16.11 -18.61
N THR A 102 -26.38 16.44 -17.50
CA THR A 102 -26.58 17.74 -16.82
C THR A 102 -26.04 18.88 -17.67
N THR A 103 -24.88 18.73 -18.29
CA THR A 103 -24.33 19.74 -19.21
C THR A 103 -25.24 19.96 -20.42
N GLU A 104 -25.80 18.89 -20.99
CA GLU A 104 -26.74 19.01 -22.11
C GLU A 104 -28.06 19.67 -21.70
N GLN A 105 -28.61 19.34 -20.53
CA GLN A 105 -29.80 20.01 -20.00
C GLN A 105 -29.56 21.51 -19.76
N VAL A 106 -28.43 21.87 -19.17
CA VAL A 106 -28.04 23.28 -18.96
C VAL A 106 -27.90 24.01 -20.31
N ARG A 107 -27.33 23.36 -21.33
CA ARG A 107 -27.23 23.90 -22.68
C ARG A 107 -28.60 24.17 -23.30
N LEU A 108 -29.52 23.21 -23.21
CA LEU A 108 -30.89 23.34 -23.73
C LEU A 108 -31.66 24.46 -23.02
N LEU A 109 -31.58 24.54 -21.68
CA LEU A 109 -32.20 25.61 -20.90
C LEU A 109 -31.64 26.99 -21.27
N ALA A 110 -30.32 27.11 -21.42
CA ALA A 110 -29.69 28.36 -21.86
C ALA A 110 -30.19 28.80 -23.25
N THR A 111 -30.33 27.87 -24.20
CA THR A 111 -30.89 28.19 -25.52
C THR A 111 -32.36 28.61 -25.45
N ALA A 112 -33.19 27.95 -24.63
CA ALA A 112 -34.59 28.34 -24.45
C ALA A 112 -34.73 29.76 -23.89
N VAL A 113 -33.96 30.10 -22.84
CA VAL A 113 -33.94 31.46 -22.24
C VAL A 113 -33.50 32.52 -23.25
N LEU A 114 -32.52 32.21 -24.10
CA LEU A 114 -32.08 33.12 -25.16
C LEU A 114 -33.17 33.33 -26.23
N THR A 115 -33.90 32.29 -26.62
CA THR A 115 -35.01 32.41 -27.58
C THR A 115 -36.21 33.18 -27.01
N GLU A 116 -36.53 33.02 -25.73
CA GLU A 116 -37.57 33.80 -25.06
C GLU A 116 -37.18 35.29 -24.97
N SER A 117 -35.89 35.59 -24.76
CA SER A 117 -35.38 36.97 -24.76
C SER A 117 -35.50 37.63 -26.14
N GLN A 118 -35.31 36.88 -27.23
CA GLN A 118 -35.47 37.37 -28.60
C GLN A 118 -36.95 37.58 -29.00
N LEU A 119 -37.86 36.69 -28.58
CA LEU A 119 -39.30 36.87 -28.75
C LEU A 119 -39.85 38.03 -27.89
N GLY A 120 -39.23 38.29 -26.74
CA GLY A 120 -39.50 39.46 -25.90
C GLY A 120 -39.08 40.78 -26.56
N GLN A 121 -37.90 40.83 -27.19
CA GLN A 121 -37.45 41.99 -27.97
C GLN A 121 -38.35 42.29 -29.17
N ASN A 122 -38.77 41.26 -29.92
CA ASN A 122 -39.70 41.43 -31.05
C ASN A 122 -41.12 41.87 -30.62
N ARG A 123 -41.47 41.75 -29.33
CA ARG A 123 -42.74 42.25 -28.77
C ARG A 123 -42.65 43.71 -28.29
N CYS A 124 -41.44 44.23 -28.07
CA CYS A 124 -41.18 45.61 -27.69
C CYS A 124 -41.00 46.55 -28.89
N VAL A 125 -40.58 46.05 -30.06
CA VAL A 125 -40.53 46.87 -31.29
C VAL A 125 -41.94 47.24 -31.78
N GLY A 126 -42.97 46.42 -31.50
CA GLY A 126 -44.36 46.69 -31.89
C GLY A 126 -45.14 47.67 -30.99
N LYS A 127 -44.50 48.28 -29.98
CA LYS A 127 -45.17 49.24 -29.08
C LYS A 127 -44.60 50.66 -29.13
N GLU A 128 -43.54 50.91 -29.91
CA GLU A 128 -42.97 52.25 -30.07
C GLU A 128 -43.60 53.06 -31.23
N GLU A 129 -44.42 52.45 -32.09
CA GLU A 129 -45.17 53.22 -33.11
C GLU A 129 -46.52 53.76 -32.62
N LEU A 130 -46.94 53.50 -31.38
CA LEU A 130 -48.23 53.97 -30.85
C LEU A 130 -48.12 55.09 -29.80
N ILE A 131 -47.00 55.81 -29.74
CA ILE A 131 -46.84 57.02 -28.92
C ILE A 131 -46.26 58.16 -29.76
N PHE A 132 -46.92 58.52 -30.87
CA PHE A 132 -46.56 59.73 -31.64
C PHE A 132 -47.65 60.82 -31.74
N PHE A 133 -48.82 60.64 -31.10
CA PHE A 133 -49.83 61.71 -31.09
C PHE A 133 -50.37 62.01 -29.69
N SER A 134 -49.51 62.54 -28.82
CA SER A 134 -49.95 63.53 -27.81
C SER A 134 -48.76 64.07 -27.02
N ARG A 135 -48.35 65.29 -27.35
CA ARG A 135 -48.09 66.39 -26.40
C ARG A 135 -47.54 67.61 -27.14
N LYS A 136 -48.44 68.51 -27.55
CA LYS A 136 -48.11 69.94 -27.58
C LYS A 136 -48.20 70.46 -26.15
N GLY A 137 -47.14 71.08 -25.66
CA GLY A 137 -47.09 71.71 -24.35
C GLY A 137 -45.66 71.68 -23.81
N GLY A 138 -44.88 72.69 -24.20
CA GLY A 138 -43.48 72.81 -23.80
C GLY A 138 -43.30 73.24 -22.35
N SER A 139 -42.18 72.82 -21.76
CA SER A 139 -41.24 73.70 -21.08
C SER A 139 -39.93 72.96 -20.83
N SER A 140 -38.84 73.72 -20.96
CA SER A 140 -37.44 73.34 -21.02
C SER A 140 -36.83 72.95 -19.67
N LYS A 141 -36.00 71.87 -19.63
CA LYS A 141 -34.60 71.78 -19.13
C LYS A 141 -34.16 70.30 -18.84
N PRO A 142 -32.84 69.99 -18.78
CA PRO A 142 -32.16 69.02 -19.67
C PRO A 142 -31.75 67.68 -18.96
N PRO A 143 -31.01 66.75 -19.61
CA PRO A 143 -31.06 65.32 -19.31
C PRO A 143 -30.14 64.89 -18.17
N LEU A 144 -30.63 63.97 -17.34
CA LEU A 144 -29.78 63.19 -16.43
C LEU A 144 -29.16 62.02 -17.23
N LYS A 145 -27.83 61.95 -17.14
CA LYS A 145 -26.95 61.07 -17.90
C LYS A 145 -27.25 59.59 -17.63
N LEU A 146 -27.28 58.80 -18.72
CA LEU A 146 -26.99 57.38 -18.69
C LEU A 146 -25.59 57.17 -18.10
N THR A 147 -25.49 56.37 -17.04
CA THR A 147 -24.23 55.69 -16.71
C THR A 147 -24.41 54.23 -17.06
N VAL A 148 -23.94 53.85 -18.25
CA VAL A 148 -23.70 52.45 -18.59
C VAL A 148 -22.47 52.02 -17.79
N ALA A 149 -22.69 51.30 -16.69
CA ALA A 149 -21.60 50.56 -16.05
C ALA A 149 -21.31 49.33 -16.91
N ALA A 150 -20.34 49.46 -17.81
CA ALA A 150 -19.63 48.31 -18.34
C ALA A 150 -18.81 47.70 -17.18
N VAL A 151 -19.21 46.53 -16.70
CA VAL A 151 -18.32 45.64 -15.93
C VAL A 151 -18.19 44.36 -16.73
N MET A 152 -17.00 44.19 -17.31
CA MET A 152 -16.57 42.96 -17.97
C MET A 152 -16.52 41.79 -16.96
N PRO A 153 -16.78 40.55 -17.42
CA PRO A 153 -16.69 39.36 -16.59
C PRO A 153 -15.22 38.96 -16.42
N GLY A 154 -14.75 38.90 -15.18
CA GLY A 154 -13.36 38.60 -14.90
C GLY A 154 -13.10 38.34 -13.42
N SER A 155 -13.53 37.19 -12.93
CA SER A 155 -12.81 36.47 -11.88
C SER A 155 -13.38 35.07 -11.73
N ALA A 156 -12.57 34.09 -12.11
CA ALA A 156 -12.73 32.71 -11.72
C ALA A 156 -12.76 32.64 -10.19
N LYS A 157 -13.93 32.39 -9.61
CA LYS A 157 -14.03 31.96 -8.23
C LYS A 157 -13.69 30.47 -8.19
N LEU A 158 -12.47 30.18 -7.75
CA LEU A 158 -12.13 28.94 -7.08
C LEU A 158 -13.05 28.82 -5.87
N THR A 159 -14.18 28.14 -6.03
CA THR A 159 -14.96 27.67 -4.89
C THR A 159 -14.21 26.53 -4.24
N SER A 160 -13.54 26.85 -3.13
CA SER A 160 -13.14 25.91 -2.10
C SER A 160 -14.37 25.16 -1.62
N LEU A 161 -14.55 23.91 -2.07
CA LEU A 161 -15.52 23.01 -1.46
C LEU A 161 -14.85 22.43 -0.21
N ALA A 162 -15.24 22.96 0.95
CA ALA A 162 -14.92 22.39 2.24
C ALA A 162 -15.62 21.04 2.36
N ILE A 163 -14.88 19.95 2.17
CA ILE A 163 -15.33 18.61 2.56
C ILE A 163 -15.05 18.49 4.06
N GLN A 164 -16.06 18.81 4.87
CA GLN A 164 -16.10 18.38 6.26
C GLN A 164 -16.18 16.84 6.29
N GLY A 165 -15.18 16.20 6.91
CA GLY A 165 -15.28 14.82 7.34
C GLY A 165 -14.42 13.79 6.58
N PHE A 166 -13.10 13.99 6.53
CA PHE A 166 -12.18 12.85 6.38
C PHE A 166 -11.05 12.94 7.40
N SER A 167 -10.95 11.91 8.24
CA SER A 167 -9.88 11.69 9.20
C SER A 167 -8.52 11.70 8.49
N CYS A 168 -7.58 12.51 9.02
CA CYS A 168 -6.27 12.85 8.44
C CYS A 168 -5.26 11.70 8.24
N LYS A 169 -5.69 10.43 8.14
CA LYS A 169 -4.77 9.29 7.91
C LYS A 169 -4.71 8.80 6.45
N GLY A 170 -5.55 9.31 5.54
CA GLY A 170 -5.62 8.86 4.14
C GLY A 170 -4.85 9.72 3.11
N LEU A 171 -4.43 10.93 3.46
CA LEU A 171 -3.88 11.90 2.48
C LEU A 171 -2.38 11.75 2.19
N TYR A 172 -1.66 10.90 2.93
CA TYR A 172 -0.23 10.66 2.71
C TYR A 172 0.07 9.75 1.50
N LEU A 173 -0.90 8.95 1.04
CA LEU A 173 -0.69 7.98 -0.06
C LEU A 173 -0.93 8.56 -1.46
N LEU A 174 -1.69 9.65 -1.60
CA LEU A 174 -1.89 10.32 -2.89
C LEU A 174 -0.71 11.22 -3.29
N PHE A 175 0.11 11.66 -2.32
CA PHE A 175 1.31 12.46 -2.62
C PHE A 175 2.50 11.61 -3.10
N LEU A 176 2.58 10.33 -2.73
CA LEU A 176 3.69 9.45 -3.14
C LEU A 176 3.51 8.87 -4.56
N SER A 177 2.27 8.75 -5.07
CA SER A 177 2.03 8.23 -6.42
C SER A 177 2.42 9.22 -7.54
N LYS A 178 2.45 10.54 -7.27
CA LYS A 178 2.93 11.53 -8.24
C LYS A 178 4.46 11.67 -8.28
N TYR A 179 5.18 11.30 -7.23
CA TYR A 179 6.65 11.38 -7.20
C TYR A 179 7.34 10.16 -7.84
N ASP A 180 6.67 9.00 -7.92
CA ASP A 180 7.24 7.80 -8.54
C ASP A 180 6.97 7.65 -10.06
N CYS A 181 6.15 8.52 -10.67
CA CYS A 181 5.94 8.51 -12.12
C CYS A 181 6.99 9.29 -12.94
N SER A 182 7.84 10.11 -12.31
CA SER A 182 8.92 10.82 -13.03
C SER A 182 10.22 10.02 -13.19
N ASN A 183 10.37 8.87 -12.51
CA ASN A 183 11.66 8.15 -12.49
C ASN A 183 11.69 6.87 -13.36
N ARG A 184 10.70 6.68 -14.25
CA ARG A 184 10.61 5.49 -15.11
C ARG A 184 10.57 5.76 -16.62
N TYR A 185 10.67 7.01 -17.05
CA TYR A 185 10.98 7.38 -18.43
C TYR A 185 12.12 8.40 -18.40
N GLY A 186 13.33 7.94 -18.73
CA GLY A 186 14.52 8.77 -18.76
C GLY A 186 14.40 9.89 -19.79
N ILE A 187 13.90 11.05 -19.35
CA ILE A 187 14.01 12.30 -20.08
C ILE A 187 15.21 13.04 -19.50
N LYS A 188 16.36 12.86 -20.17
CA LYS A 188 17.48 13.80 -20.06
C LYS A 188 17.02 15.13 -20.65
N THR A 189 16.69 16.13 -19.83
CA THR A 189 16.68 17.51 -20.32
C THR A 189 18.13 17.98 -20.39
N CYS A 190 18.64 17.99 -21.62
CA CYS A 190 19.89 18.66 -21.98
C CYS A 190 19.65 20.19 -21.99
N LYS A 191 20.60 20.89 -21.38
CA LYS A 191 20.83 22.35 -21.35
C LYS A 191 19.88 23.21 -20.51
#